data_AF-A0A928XY06-F1
#
_entry.id   AF-A0A928XY06-F1
#
_cell.length_a   1.000
_cell.length_b   1.000
_cell.length_c   1.000
_cell.angle_alpha   90.00
_cell.angle_beta   90.00
_cell.angle_gamma   90.00
#
_symmetry.space_group_name_H-M   'P 1'
#
loop_
_entity.id
_entity.type
_entity.pdbx_description
1 polymer ?
#
loop_
_entity_poly.entity_id
_entity_poly.type
_entity_poly.pdbx_seq_one_letter_code
_entity_poly.pdbx_strand_id
1 'polypeptide(L)'
;MKRKIQALGVLLLMGAVKLPQEQRVTARLRAEHLIDEPVAAGKMQLMGQTGLTALLGGLRGLVASMLQLRAHVEFKRVNWAQVDSLYRVITLLQPRVERYWDDAAWHMAYNAAGHYHYRTDLPNELKGQLRERHVKRGIDILLEGLAIRPDSARLWERLAEIYFRRSYEYKKAGDAFWQAFQHGGPGFTLHFAGFAYARASDAESWRKAYDILKGEYDRKRATPGLVQHLKEVEQYLGIPAEKRIPDAAPAPKMPQNLPGPRR
;
A
#
# COMPACT_ATOMS: atom_id res chain seq x y z
N MET A 1 39.04 -10.22 -34.19
CA MET A 1 37.65 -10.53 -34.63
C MET A 1 37.23 -11.97 -34.31
N LYS A 2 38.03 -13.00 -34.64
CA LYS A 2 37.70 -14.42 -34.38
C LYS A 2 37.30 -14.76 -32.93
N ARG A 3 38.04 -14.26 -31.93
CA ARG A 3 37.73 -14.49 -30.50
C ARG A 3 36.37 -13.92 -30.05
N LYS A 4 35.96 -12.78 -30.62
CA LYS A 4 34.64 -12.16 -30.32
C LYS A 4 33.49 -12.99 -30.90
N ILE A 5 33.68 -13.51 -32.11
CA ILE A 5 32.70 -14.40 -32.78
C ILE A 5 32.59 -15.74 -32.03
N GLN A 6 33.72 -16.30 -31.58
CA GLN A 6 33.73 -17.52 -30.75
C GLN A 6 33.02 -17.30 -29.41
N ALA A 7 33.27 -16.19 -28.72
CA ALA A 7 32.58 -15.84 -27.48
C ALA A 7 31.06 -15.70 -27.70
N LEU A 8 30.65 -15.04 -28.79
CA LEU A 8 29.24 -14.93 -29.15
C LEU A 8 28.62 -16.30 -29.45
N GLY A 9 29.34 -17.17 -30.18
CA GLY A 9 28.90 -18.54 -30.45
C GLY A 9 28.71 -19.38 -29.18
N VAL A 10 29.64 -19.26 -28.22
CA VAL A 10 29.52 -19.92 -26.91
C VAL A 10 28.31 -19.40 -26.12
N LEU A 11 28.08 -18.08 -26.11
CA LEU A 11 26.91 -17.51 -25.44
C LEU A 11 25.59 -17.98 -26.07
N LEU A 12 25.51 -18.05 -27.40
CA LEU A 12 24.33 -18.54 -28.11
C LEU A 12 24.07 -20.02 -27.86
N LEU A 13 25.12 -20.86 -27.89
CA LEU A 13 25.03 -22.29 -27.57
C LEU A 13 24.59 -22.51 -26.13
N MET A 14 25.20 -21.79 -25.18
CA MET A 14 24.83 -21.87 -23.77
C MET A 14 23.37 -21.44 -23.56
N GLY A 15 22.94 -20.37 -24.24
CA GLY A 15 21.54 -19.93 -24.26
C GLY A 15 20.60 -21.02 -24.80
N ALA A 16 20.91 -21.60 -25.96
CA ALA A 16 20.08 -22.63 -26.60
C ALA A 16 19.94 -23.90 -25.76
N VAL A 17 20.98 -24.29 -25.02
CA VAL A 17 20.94 -25.47 -24.12
C VAL A 17 20.22 -25.16 -22.81
N LYS A 18 20.43 -23.97 -22.24
CA LYS A 18 19.91 -23.60 -20.91
C LYS A 18 18.42 -23.22 -20.95
N LEU A 19 17.98 -22.53 -22.01
CA LEU A 19 16.61 -21.99 -22.10
C LEU A 19 15.51 -23.07 -21.94
N PRO A 20 15.59 -24.25 -22.60
CA PRO A 20 14.56 -25.28 -22.45
C PRO A 20 14.54 -25.88 -21.04
N GLN A 21 15.70 -25.97 -20.38
CA GLN A 21 15.80 -26.45 -19.01
C GLN A 21 15.17 -25.45 -18.03
N GLU A 22 15.48 -24.16 -18.18
CA GLU A 22 14.87 -23.10 -17.38
C GLU A 22 13.36 -23.04 -17.58
N GLN A 23 12.88 -23.18 -18.82
CA GLN A 23 11.44 -23.22 -19.11
C GLN A 23 10.75 -24.41 -18.43
N ARG A 24 11.34 -25.60 -18.47
CA ARG A 24 10.80 -26.80 -17.80
C ARG A 24 10.76 -26.63 -16.29
N VAL A 25 11.85 -26.15 -15.69
CA VAL A 25 11.93 -25.90 -14.24
C VAL A 25 10.92 -24.82 -13.85
N THR A 26 10.84 -23.73 -14.60
CA THR A 26 9.89 -22.64 -14.35
C THR A 26 8.45 -23.12 -14.46
N ALA A 27 8.12 -23.89 -15.49
CA ALA A 27 6.78 -24.45 -15.65
C ALA A 27 6.40 -25.39 -14.49
N ARG A 28 7.34 -26.22 -14.04
CA ARG A 28 7.14 -27.10 -12.88
C ARG A 28 6.93 -26.30 -11.59
N LEU A 29 7.80 -25.31 -11.33
CA LEU A 29 7.69 -24.45 -10.16
C LEU A 29 6.37 -23.65 -10.16
N ARG A 30 5.86 -23.24 -11.32
CA ARG A 30 4.54 -22.61 -11.45
C ARG A 30 3.40 -23.58 -11.18
N ALA A 31 3.46 -24.79 -11.74
CA ALA A 31 2.48 -25.83 -11.49
C ALA A 31 2.41 -26.19 -9.98
N GLU A 32 3.55 -26.21 -9.31
CA GLU A 32 3.66 -26.42 -7.87
C GLU A 32 3.39 -25.15 -7.03
N HIS A 33 2.99 -24.03 -7.66
CA HIS A 33 2.71 -22.74 -7.01
C HIS A 33 3.89 -22.18 -6.18
N LEU A 34 5.11 -22.61 -6.50
CA LEU A 34 6.35 -22.18 -5.85
C LEU A 34 6.89 -20.86 -6.43
N ILE A 35 6.52 -20.54 -7.67
CA ILE A 35 6.79 -19.24 -8.29
C ILE A 35 5.56 -18.75 -9.05
N ASP A 36 5.40 -17.45 -9.11
CA ASP A 36 4.24 -16.82 -9.73
C ASP A 36 4.27 -16.86 -11.27
N GLU A 37 3.10 -16.80 -11.91
CA GLU A 37 2.91 -16.65 -13.37
C GLU A 37 3.59 -15.39 -13.93
N PRO A 38 3.91 -15.25 -15.23
CA PRO A 38 4.37 -13.96 -15.74
C PRO A 38 3.25 -12.90 -15.60
N VAL A 39 3.62 -11.66 -15.27
CA VAL A 39 2.66 -10.54 -15.32
C VAL A 39 2.19 -10.40 -16.77
N ALA A 40 0.88 -10.28 -17.01
CA ALA A 40 0.35 -10.21 -18.38
C ALA A 40 1.02 -9.08 -19.16
N ALA A 41 1.54 -9.38 -20.36
CA ALA A 41 2.33 -8.46 -21.18
C ALA A 41 1.59 -7.13 -21.48
N GLY A 42 0.25 -7.15 -21.55
CA GLY A 42 -0.56 -5.94 -21.74
C GLY A 42 -0.52 -4.97 -20.55
N LYS A 43 -0.35 -5.45 -19.31
CA LYS A 43 -0.13 -4.58 -18.13
C LYS A 43 1.32 -4.07 -18.05
N MET A 44 2.28 -4.81 -18.62
CA MET A 44 3.69 -4.41 -18.69
C MET A 44 4.01 -3.47 -19.88
N GLN A 45 3.20 -3.47 -20.95
CA GLN A 45 3.39 -2.61 -22.12
C GLN A 45 3.25 -1.11 -21.79
N LEU A 46 2.48 -0.76 -20.76
CA LEU A 46 2.39 0.63 -20.28
C LEU A 46 3.71 1.14 -19.66
N MET A 47 4.68 0.26 -19.38
CA MET A 47 5.87 0.56 -18.59
C MET A 47 7.22 0.20 -19.26
N GLY A 48 7.26 0.01 -20.59
CA GLY A 48 8.53 -0.17 -21.33
C GLY A 48 9.33 -1.43 -20.96
N GLN A 49 8.66 -2.43 -20.38
CA GLN A 49 9.26 -3.49 -19.56
C GLN A 49 9.70 -4.76 -20.31
N THR A 50 9.77 -4.75 -21.64
CA THR A 50 10.27 -5.90 -22.41
C THR A 50 11.80 -6.03 -22.32
N GLY A 51 12.54 -4.94 -22.15
CA GLY A 51 14.01 -4.95 -22.12
C GLY A 51 14.64 -5.40 -20.80
N LEU A 52 14.23 -4.80 -19.67
CA LEU A 52 14.85 -5.07 -18.35
C LEU A 52 14.59 -6.49 -17.84
N THR A 53 13.40 -7.02 -18.10
CA THR A 53 12.99 -8.38 -17.71
C THR A 53 13.80 -9.44 -18.46
N ALA A 54 14.08 -9.21 -19.74
CA ALA A 54 14.89 -10.10 -20.57
C ALA A 54 16.39 -10.03 -20.23
N LEU A 55 16.90 -8.85 -19.88
CA LEU A 55 18.33 -8.64 -19.60
C LEU A 55 18.78 -9.18 -18.25
N LEU A 56 17.93 -9.09 -17.22
CA LEU A 56 18.34 -9.39 -15.85
C LEU A 56 17.92 -10.79 -15.38
N GLY A 57 16.95 -11.45 -16.03
CA GLY A 57 16.53 -12.81 -15.69
C GLY A 57 16.30 -12.97 -14.17
N GLY A 58 16.98 -13.93 -13.54
CA GLY A 58 16.91 -14.17 -12.09
C GLY A 58 17.57 -13.11 -11.19
N LEU A 59 18.39 -12.20 -11.73
CA LEU A 59 19.15 -11.20 -10.96
C LEU A 59 18.33 -9.96 -10.57
N ARG A 60 17.11 -9.82 -11.12
CA ARG A 60 16.22 -8.67 -10.86
C ARG A 60 16.00 -8.38 -9.37
N GLY A 61 15.94 -9.42 -8.53
CA GLY A 61 15.76 -9.26 -7.08
C GLY A 61 16.99 -8.67 -6.40
N LEU A 62 18.19 -9.14 -6.78
CA LEU A 62 19.45 -8.60 -6.28
C LEU A 62 19.63 -7.13 -6.68
N VAL A 63 19.37 -6.81 -7.95
CA VAL A 63 19.46 -5.43 -8.45
C VAL A 63 18.47 -4.53 -7.73
N ALA A 64 17.21 -4.97 -7.53
CA ALA A 64 16.22 -4.22 -6.75
C ALA A 64 16.72 -3.91 -5.32
N SER A 65 17.31 -4.89 -4.63
CA SER A 65 17.89 -4.69 -3.30
C SER A 65 19.08 -3.71 -3.29
N MET A 66 19.97 -3.79 -4.28
CA MET A 66 21.08 -2.83 -4.42
C MET A 66 20.57 -1.40 -4.69
N LEU A 67 19.56 -1.26 -5.55
CA LEU A 67 18.93 0.03 -5.81
C LEU A 67 18.21 0.55 -4.57
N GLN A 68 17.61 -0.31 -3.75
CA GLN A 68 17.01 0.10 -2.47
C GLN A 68 18.07 0.64 -1.50
N LEU A 69 19.23 -0.01 -1.39
CA LEU A 69 20.36 0.51 -0.61
C LEU A 69 20.81 1.89 -1.12
N ARG A 70 20.90 2.07 -2.44
CA ARG A 70 21.18 3.38 -3.05
C ARG A 70 20.09 4.41 -2.74
N ALA A 71 18.82 4.02 -2.81
CA ALA A 71 17.69 4.89 -2.47
C ALA A 71 17.76 5.33 -1.01
N HIS A 72 18.22 4.46 -0.10
CA HIS A 72 18.46 4.82 1.29
C HIS A 72 19.58 5.86 1.45
N VAL A 73 20.67 5.79 0.65
CA VAL A 73 21.70 6.84 0.65
C VAL A 73 21.13 8.19 0.20
N GLU A 74 20.32 8.19 -0.86
CA GLU A 74 19.70 9.40 -1.39
C GLU A 74 18.62 9.97 -0.47
N PHE A 75 17.90 9.10 0.25
CA PHE A 75 17.00 9.48 1.34
C PHE A 75 17.75 10.27 2.42
N LYS A 76 18.92 9.78 2.87
CA LYS A 76 19.75 10.49 3.86
C LYS A 76 20.27 11.83 3.35
N ARG A 77 20.44 11.96 2.03
CA ARG A 77 20.82 13.22 1.36
C ARG A 77 19.63 14.12 1.05
N VAL A 78 18.41 13.72 1.42
CA VAL A 78 17.17 14.48 1.16
C VAL A 78 16.92 14.68 -0.35
N ASN A 79 17.46 13.79 -1.19
CA ASN A 79 17.31 13.82 -2.64
C ASN A 79 16.03 13.08 -3.07
N TRP A 80 14.88 13.69 -2.79
CA TRP A 80 13.56 13.06 -3.00
C TRP A 80 13.31 12.66 -4.46
N ALA A 81 13.80 13.44 -5.41
CA ALA A 81 13.70 13.12 -6.84
C ALA A 81 14.43 11.81 -7.18
N GLN A 82 15.64 11.63 -6.63
CA GLN A 82 16.40 10.40 -6.86
C GLN A 82 15.80 9.21 -6.10
N VAL A 83 15.23 9.42 -4.91
CA VAL A 83 14.48 8.39 -4.18
C VAL A 83 13.29 7.89 -5.01
N ASP A 84 12.43 8.78 -5.52
CA ASP A 84 11.28 8.38 -6.36
C ASP A 84 11.74 7.69 -7.65
N SER A 85 12.76 8.22 -8.32
CA SER A 85 13.31 7.61 -9.54
C SER A 85 13.84 6.20 -9.31
N LEU A 86 14.58 5.96 -8.20
CA LEU A 86 15.09 4.64 -7.87
C LEU A 86 13.95 3.68 -7.53
N TYR A 87 12.99 4.11 -6.70
CA TYR A 87 11.85 3.27 -6.37
C TYR A 87 10.97 2.93 -7.56
N ARG A 88 10.79 3.85 -8.52
CA ARG A 88 10.15 3.55 -9.79
C ARG A 88 10.88 2.42 -10.52
N VAL A 89 12.21 2.38 -10.55
CA VAL A 89 12.95 1.25 -11.15
C VAL A 89 12.79 -0.03 -10.31
N ILE A 90 12.85 0.07 -8.98
CA ILE A 90 12.72 -1.08 -8.07
C ILE A 90 11.36 -1.76 -8.25
N THR A 91 10.26 -1.00 -8.29
CA THR A 91 8.91 -1.54 -8.46
C THR A 91 8.71 -2.13 -9.86
N LEU A 92 9.42 -1.61 -10.88
CA LEU A 92 9.47 -2.24 -12.20
C LEU A 92 10.22 -3.59 -12.19
N LEU A 93 11.31 -3.70 -11.43
CA LEU A 93 12.09 -4.95 -11.33
C LEU A 93 11.36 -6.03 -10.50
N GLN A 94 10.66 -5.61 -9.45
CA GLN A 94 10.00 -6.46 -8.48
C GLN A 94 8.54 -6.05 -8.24
N PRO A 95 7.69 -6.07 -9.29
CA PRO A 95 6.32 -5.54 -9.21
C PRO A 95 5.42 -6.31 -8.24
N ARG A 96 5.81 -7.54 -7.87
CA ARG A 96 5.07 -8.39 -6.93
C ARG A 96 5.40 -8.16 -5.47
N VAL A 97 6.51 -7.52 -5.17
CA VAL A 97 6.94 -7.29 -3.79
C VAL A 97 6.25 -6.03 -3.26
N GLU A 98 5.13 -6.21 -2.56
CA GLU A 98 4.30 -5.11 -2.02
C GLU A 98 5.12 -4.11 -1.22
N ARG A 99 6.11 -4.61 -0.46
CA ARG A 99 6.97 -3.77 0.37
C ARG A 99 7.65 -2.65 -0.42
N TYR A 100 8.04 -2.89 -1.68
CA TYR A 100 8.67 -1.83 -2.47
C TYR A 100 7.70 -0.73 -2.89
N TRP A 101 6.44 -1.08 -3.17
CA TRP A 101 5.39 -0.09 -3.44
C TRP A 101 5.05 0.71 -2.18
N ASP A 102 4.93 0.02 -1.05
CA ASP A 102 4.71 0.63 0.26
C ASP A 102 5.85 1.58 0.64
N ASP A 103 7.10 1.12 0.62
CA ASP A 103 8.27 1.94 0.92
C ASP A 103 8.35 3.18 -0.01
N ALA A 104 8.12 2.99 -1.32
CA ALA A 104 8.08 4.08 -2.28
C ALA A 104 7.01 5.13 -1.95
N ALA A 105 5.79 4.69 -1.67
CA ALA A 105 4.69 5.56 -1.30
C ALA A 105 4.94 6.26 0.04
N TRP A 106 5.50 5.56 1.02
CA TRP A 106 5.88 6.11 2.32
C TRP A 106 6.91 7.22 2.19
N HIS A 107 7.96 7.00 1.39
CA HIS A 107 8.97 8.03 1.14
C HIS A 107 8.38 9.30 0.53
N MET A 108 7.37 9.19 -0.35
CA MET A 108 6.74 10.35 -0.95
C MET A 108 5.71 11.00 -0.03
N ALA A 109 4.67 10.26 0.37
CA ALA A 109 3.53 10.81 1.08
C ALA A 109 3.83 11.22 2.52
N TYR A 110 4.85 10.63 3.16
CA TYR A 110 5.22 10.95 4.54
C TYR A 110 6.53 11.72 4.61
N ASN A 111 7.63 11.14 4.11
CA ASN A 111 8.96 11.71 4.33
C ASN A 111 9.20 12.97 3.50
N ALA A 112 9.04 12.91 2.17
CA ALA A 112 9.22 14.07 1.31
C ALA A 112 8.19 15.17 1.61
N ALA A 113 6.90 14.80 1.68
CA ALA A 113 5.84 15.74 2.01
C ALA A 113 6.05 16.40 3.39
N GLY A 114 6.48 15.63 4.40
CA GLY A 114 6.80 16.14 5.73
C GLY A 114 8.00 17.09 5.71
N HIS A 115 9.07 16.72 5.00
CA HIS A 115 10.25 17.56 4.84
C HIS A 115 9.89 18.96 4.28
N TYR A 116 9.10 19.04 3.21
CA TYR A 116 8.69 20.33 2.66
C TYR A 116 7.69 21.08 3.54
N HIS A 117 6.85 20.39 4.30
CA HIS A 117 5.91 21.02 5.22
C HIS A 117 6.62 21.79 6.34
N TYR A 118 7.73 21.26 6.86
CA TYR A 118 8.48 21.83 7.99
C TYR A 118 9.62 22.77 7.60
N ARG A 119 9.88 23.01 6.30
CA ARG A 119 10.88 24.00 5.90
C ARG A 119 10.47 25.41 6.34
N THR A 120 11.42 26.17 6.86
CA THR A 120 11.20 27.56 7.32
C THR A 120 11.65 28.59 6.29
N ASP A 121 12.45 28.17 5.31
CA ASP A 121 13.08 29.01 4.29
C ASP A 121 12.29 29.05 2.97
N LEU A 122 11.09 28.46 2.94
CA LEU A 122 10.17 28.51 1.80
C LEU A 122 8.88 29.25 2.18
N PRO A 123 8.30 30.05 1.26
CA PRO A 123 6.95 30.62 1.43
C PRO A 123 5.89 29.56 1.72
N ASN A 124 4.86 29.92 2.49
CA ASN A 124 3.81 28.99 2.94
C ASN A 124 3.07 28.31 1.78
N GLU A 125 2.80 29.06 0.71
CA GLU A 125 2.12 28.59 -0.48
C GLU A 125 2.94 27.51 -1.19
N LEU A 126 4.25 27.75 -1.36
CA LEU A 126 5.15 26.80 -2.00
C LEU A 126 5.32 25.52 -1.17
N LYS A 127 5.36 25.64 0.17
CA LYS A 127 5.35 24.47 1.08
C LYS A 127 4.10 23.63 0.91
N GLY A 128 2.94 24.29 0.85
CA GLY A 128 1.65 23.63 0.58
C GLY A 128 1.66 22.85 -0.73
N GLN A 129 2.06 23.50 -1.82
CA GLN A 129 2.14 22.87 -3.15
C GLN A 129 3.11 21.68 -3.20
N LEU A 130 4.30 21.80 -2.62
CA LEU A 130 5.28 20.70 -2.60
C LEU A 130 4.80 19.54 -1.73
N ARG A 131 4.22 19.83 -0.56
CA ARG A 131 3.60 18.81 0.30
C ARG A 131 2.52 18.05 -0.46
N GLU A 132 1.58 18.75 -1.08
CA GLU A 132 0.46 18.15 -1.82
C GLU A 132 0.94 17.32 -3.02
N ARG A 133 1.92 17.82 -3.78
CA ARG A 133 2.55 17.07 -4.87
C ARG A 133 3.10 15.73 -4.41
N HIS A 134 3.80 15.70 -3.27
CA HIS A 134 4.39 14.47 -2.75
C HIS A 134 3.35 13.53 -2.12
N VAL A 135 2.31 14.05 -1.47
CA VAL A 135 1.16 13.24 -1.02
C VAL A 135 0.48 12.58 -2.23
N LYS A 136 0.18 13.37 -3.28
CA LYS A 136 -0.39 12.84 -4.51
C LYS A 136 0.49 11.78 -5.14
N ARG A 137 1.81 12.00 -5.21
CA ARG A 137 2.74 11.00 -5.76
C ARG A 137 2.69 9.68 -5.00
N GLY A 138 2.59 9.69 -3.66
CA GLY A 138 2.44 8.46 -2.88
C GLY A 138 1.13 7.73 -3.15
N ILE A 139 0.03 8.46 -3.34
CA ILE A 139 -1.26 7.89 -3.78
C ILE A 139 -1.11 7.22 -5.14
N ASP A 140 -0.52 7.94 -6.12
CA ASP A 140 -0.35 7.44 -7.49
C ASP A 140 0.50 6.15 -7.50
N ILE A 141 1.59 6.08 -6.70
CA ILE A 141 2.42 4.87 -6.56
C ILE A 141 1.61 3.66 -6.07
N LEU A 142 0.75 3.84 -5.05
CA LEU A 142 -0.07 2.74 -4.54
C LEU A 142 -1.14 2.30 -5.54
N LEU A 143 -1.74 3.25 -6.27
CA LEU A 143 -2.68 2.94 -7.35
C LEU A 143 -2.01 2.18 -8.50
N GLU A 144 -0.78 2.56 -8.89
CA GLU A 144 0.04 1.80 -9.85
C GLU A 144 0.29 0.36 -9.35
N GLY A 145 0.64 0.19 -8.07
CA GLY A 145 0.83 -1.12 -7.45
C GLY A 145 -0.45 -1.96 -7.40
N LEU A 146 -1.58 -1.37 -7.05
CA LEU A 146 -2.90 -2.01 -7.03
C LEU A 146 -3.42 -2.38 -8.42
N ALA A 147 -3.04 -1.67 -9.49
CA ALA A 147 -3.35 -2.07 -10.85
C ALA A 147 -2.71 -3.42 -11.24
N ILE A 148 -1.55 -3.72 -10.63
CA ILE A 148 -0.83 -4.99 -10.80
C ILE A 148 -1.34 -6.03 -9.80
N ARG A 149 -1.55 -5.61 -8.54
CA ARG A 149 -1.98 -6.45 -7.41
C ARG A 149 -3.25 -5.93 -6.76
N PRO A 150 -4.42 -6.10 -7.42
CA PRO A 150 -5.69 -5.56 -6.92
C PRO A 150 -6.15 -6.23 -5.62
N ASP A 151 -5.61 -7.41 -5.31
CA ASP A 151 -5.91 -8.21 -4.13
C ASP A 151 -4.95 -7.95 -2.96
N SER A 152 -4.06 -6.96 -3.06
CA SER A 152 -3.12 -6.67 -1.99
C SER A 152 -3.78 -5.91 -0.84
N ALA A 153 -4.12 -6.63 0.24
CA ALA A 153 -4.62 -6.02 1.46
C ALA A 153 -3.66 -4.95 2.01
N ARG A 154 -2.34 -5.20 1.96
CA ARG A 154 -1.32 -4.25 2.41
C ARG A 154 -1.38 -2.95 1.60
N LEU A 155 -1.41 -3.01 0.27
CA LEU A 155 -1.43 -1.80 -0.55
C LEU A 155 -2.72 -1.00 -0.37
N TRP A 156 -3.87 -1.68 -0.24
CA TRP A 156 -5.13 -1.05 0.11
C TRP A 156 -5.08 -0.34 1.47
N GLU A 157 -4.51 -0.99 2.48
CA GLU A 157 -4.35 -0.42 3.83
C GLU A 157 -3.48 0.84 3.80
N ARG A 158 -2.32 0.79 3.12
CA ARG A 158 -1.42 1.93 2.99
C ARG A 158 -2.09 3.10 2.24
N LEU A 159 -2.89 2.79 1.22
CA LEU A 159 -3.63 3.79 0.45
C LEU A 159 -4.69 4.47 1.33
N ALA A 160 -5.41 3.67 2.12
CA ALA A 160 -6.39 4.15 3.07
C ALA A 160 -5.78 5.08 4.13
N GLU A 161 -4.60 4.74 4.66
CA GLU A 161 -3.89 5.60 5.61
C GLU A 161 -3.50 6.95 5.01
N ILE A 162 -3.04 6.98 3.76
CA ILE A 162 -2.69 8.24 3.09
C ILE A 162 -3.95 9.08 2.87
N TYR A 163 -5.05 8.50 2.39
CA TYR A 163 -6.32 9.22 2.27
C TYR A 163 -6.81 9.75 3.61
N PHE A 164 -6.70 8.96 4.69
CA PHE A 164 -7.19 9.35 6.01
C PHE A 164 -6.33 10.44 6.66
N ARG A 165 -5.00 10.31 6.59
CA ARG A 165 -4.06 11.13 7.39
C ARG A 165 -3.43 12.27 6.62
N ARG A 166 -3.37 12.20 5.28
CA ARG A 166 -2.55 13.10 4.46
C ARG A 166 -3.36 13.95 3.49
N SER A 167 -4.36 13.37 2.80
CA SER A 167 -5.24 14.13 1.91
C SER A 167 -6.63 14.41 2.50
N TYR A 168 -6.99 13.76 3.60
CA TYR A 168 -8.27 13.89 4.29
C TYR A 168 -9.49 13.56 3.40
N GLU A 169 -9.30 12.69 2.41
CA GLU A 169 -10.35 12.18 1.54
C GLU A 169 -11.06 11.00 2.22
N TYR A 170 -11.82 11.29 3.28
CA TYR A 170 -12.32 10.28 4.21
C TYR A 170 -13.19 9.19 3.57
N LYS A 171 -14.01 9.52 2.56
CA LYS A 171 -14.76 8.52 1.79
C LYS A 171 -13.83 7.52 1.10
N LYS A 172 -12.81 8.01 0.39
CA LYS A 172 -11.81 7.16 -0.27
C LYS A 172 -10.99 6.35 0.73
N ALA A 173 -10.70 6.91 1.91
CA ALA A 173 -10.06 6.19 2.99
C ALA A 173 -10.94 5.02 3.47
N GLY A 174 -12.24 5.25 3.66
CA GLY A 174 -13.19 4.21 4.04
C GLY A 174 -13.28 3.11 3.00
N ASP A 175 -13.38 3.47 1.72
CA ASP A 175 -13.41 2.51 0.61
C ASP A 175 -12.12 1.67 0.58
N ALA A 176 -10.95 2.30 0.71
CA ALA A 176 -9.67 1.60 0.70
C ALA A 176 -9.45 0.71 1.94
N PHE A 177 -9.83 1.15 3.14
CA PHE A 177 -9.77 0.30 4.35
C PHE A 177 -10.72 -0.90 4.23
N TRP A 178 -11.90 -0.70 3.65
CA TRP A 178 -12.83 -1.77 3.37
C TRP A 178 -12.24 -2.78 2.38
N GLN A 179 -11.62 -2.32 1.29
CA GLN A 179 -10.92 -3.22 0.36
C GLN A 179 -9.79 -3.99 1.04
N ALA A 180 -9.02 -3.34 1.92
CA ALA A 180 -7.98 -4.02 2.69
C ALA A 180 -8.57 -5.18 3.52
N PHE A 181 -9.69 -4.95 4.21
CA PHE A 181 -10.39 -5.98 4.97
C PHE A 181 -10.89 -7.13 4.07
N GLN A 182 -11.53 -6.80 2.94
CA GLN A 182 -12.07 -7.79 1.98
C GLN A 182 -10.99 -8.69 1.38
N HIS A 183 -9.76 -8.19 1.29
CA HIS A 183 -8.60 -8.93 0.78
C HIS A 183 -7.76 -9.61 1.88
N GLY A 184 -8.33 -9.82 3.07
CA GLY A 184 -7.67 -10.57 4.15
C GLY A 184 -6.75 -9.71 5.03
N GLY A 185 -6.91 -8.39 4.98
CA GLY A 185 -6.24 -7.47 5.89
C GLY A 185 -6.64 -7.69 7.35
N PRO A 186 -5.83 -7.18 8.30
CA PRO A 186 -6.13 -7.34 9.72
C PRO A 186 -7.49 -6.77 10.09
N GLY A 187 -8.16 -7.33 11.11
CA GLY A 187 -9.51 -6.92 11.50
C GLY A 187 -9.66 -5.44 11.89
N PHE A 188 -8.58 -4.74 12.24
CA PHE A 188 -8.64 -3.30 12.47
C PHE A 188 -8.98 -2.51 11.20
N THR A 189 -8.68 -3.02 10.01
CA THR A 189 -8.99 -2.32 8.75
C THR A 189 -10.48 -2.09 8.59
N LEU A 190 -11.32 -3.06 8.99
CA LEU A 190 -12.77 -2.87 9.05
C LEU A 190 -13.17 -1.74 10.02
N HIS A 191 -12.58 -1.74 11.21
CA HIS A 191 -12.83 -0.71 12.23
C HIS A 191 -12.47 0.70 11.71
N PHE A 192 -11.30 0.85 11.09
CA PHE A 192 -10.89 2.12 10.49
C PHE A 192 -11.70 2.51 9.25
N ALA A 193 -12.25 1.55 8.49
CA ALA A 193 -13.21 1.85 7.44
C ALA A 193 -14.45 2.56 8.02
N GLY A 194 -15.02 2.02 9.10
CA GLY A 194 -16.14 2.63 9.81
C GLY A 194 -15.84 4.06 10.29
N PHE A 195 -14.66 4.30 10.86
CA PHE A 195 -14.23 5.64 11.28
C PHE A 195 -14.01 6.61 10.13
N ALA A 196 -13.41 6.15 9.04
CA ALA A 196 -13.22 6.97 7.85
C ALA A 196 -14.57 7.38 7.26
N TYR A 197 -15.51 6.44 7.11
CA TYR A 197 -16.85 6.76 6.63
C TYR A 197 -17.64 7.68 7.57
N ALA A 198 -17.49 7.53 8.90
CA ALA A 198 -18.14 8.42 9.87
C ALA A 198 -17.67 9.88 9.74
N ARG A 199 -16.39 10.07 9.36
CA ARG A 199 -15.78 11.39 9.12
C ARG A 199 -16.03 11.95 7.72
N ALA A 200 -16.58 11.15 6.80
CA ALA A 200 -17.00 11.65 5.51
C ALA A 200 -18.22 12.59 5.67
N SER A 201 -18.58 13.30 4.61
CA SER A 201 -19.60 14.35 4.64
C SER A 201 -20.80 14.02 3.74
N ASP A 202 -21.11 12.74 3.58
CA ASP A 202 -22.21 12.26 2.72
C ASP A 202 -22.99 11.11 3.36
N ALA A 203 -24.30 11.06 3.07
CA ALA A 203 -25.22 10.11 3.67
C ALA A 203 -24.93 8.64 3.32
N GLU A 204 -24.37 8.37 2.14
CA GLU A 204 -23.95 7.01 1.74
C GLU A 204 -22.83 6.52 2.65
N SER A 205 -21.79 7.33 2.85
CA SER A 205 -20.71 7.01 3.77
C SER A 205 -21.22 6.83 5.20
N TRP A 206 -22.07 7.72 5.71
CA TRP A 206 -22.63 7.56 7.06
C TRP A 206 -23.39 6.24 7.22
N ARG A 207 -24.11 5.79 6.20
CA ARG A 207 -24.78 4.48 6.24
C ARG A 207 -23.79 3.33 6.33
N LYS A 208 -22.73 3.34 5.51
CA LYS A 208 -21.64 2.36 5.60
C LYS A 208 -20.97 2.39 6.99
N ALA A 209 -20.74 3.58 7.55
CA ALA A 209 -20.20 3.75 8.89
C ALA A 209 -21.11 3.11 9.95
N TYR A 210 -22.43 3.38 9.87
CA TYR A 210 -23.41 2.82 10.79
C TYR A 210 -23.39 1.29 10.74
N ASP A 211 -23.48 0.70 9.55
CA ASP A 211 -23.53 -0.75 9.38
C ASP A 211 -22.28 -1.44 9.96
N ILE A 212 -21.10 -0.87 9.71
CA ILE A 212 -19.83 -1.39 10.23
C ILE A 212 -19.76 -1.23 11.75
N LEU A 213 -19.93 -0.01 12.27
CA LEU A 213 -19.73 0.30 13.68
C LEU A 213 -20.80 -0.34 14.56
N LYS A 214 -22.06 -0.38 14.10
CA LYS A 214 -23.14 -1.09 14.79
C LYS A 214 -22.89 -2.60 14.82
N GLY A 215 -22.41 -3.18 13.72
CA GLY A 215 -22.02 -4.59 13.67
C GLY A 215 -20.90 -4.93 14.65
N GLU A 216 -19.90 -4.07 14.81
CA GLU A 216 -18.85 -4.23 15.82
C GLU A 216 -19.38 -4.05 17.26
N TYR A 217 -20.24 -3.05 17.49
CA TYR A 217 -20.90 -2.81 18.77
C TYR A 217 -21.71 -4.04 19.23
N ASP A 218 -22.50 -4.63 18.33
CA ASP A 218 -23.34 -5.80 18.61
C ASP A 218 -22.51 -7.04 18.96
N ARG A 219 -21.31 -7.15 18.38
CA ARG A 219 -20.30 -8.16 18.74
C ARG A 219 -19.54 -7.85 20.03
N LYS A 220 -20.04 -6.90 20.84
CA LYS A 220 -19.48 -6.47 22.12
C LYS A 220 -18.10 -5.82 22.01
N ARG A 221 -17.75 -5.27 20.85
CA ARG A 221 -16.60 -4.36 20.70
C ARG A 221 -17.11 -2.94 20.88
N ALA A 222 -16.97 -2.40 22.09
CA ALA A 222 -17.48 -1.07 22.45
C ALA A 222 -16.35 -0.18 22.99
N THR A 223 -15.33 0.07 22.17
CA THR A 223 -14.31 1.06 22.53
C THR A 223 -14.93 2.46 22.60
N PRO A 224 -14.40 3.39 23.42
CA PRO A 224 -14.95 4.74 23.51
C PRO A 224 -15.05 5.45 22.15
N GLY A 225 -14.02 5.30 21.30
CA GLY A 225 -14.02 5.85 19.95
C GLY A 225 -15.11 5.27 19.06
N LEU A 226 -15.39 3.96 19.17
CA LEU A 226 -16.49 3.32 18.44
C LEU A 226 -17.84 3.89 18.83
N VAL A 227 -18.11 3.94 20.14
CA VAL A 227 -19.37 4.45 20.69
C VAL A 227 -19.58 5.90 20.27
N GLN A 228 -18.54 6.72 20.33
CA GLN A 228 -18.60 8.11 19.91
C GLN A 228 -19.01 8.25 18.43
N HIS A 229 -18.24 7.66 17.50
CA HIS A 229 -18.52 7.80 16.08
C HIS A 229 -19.85 7.16 15.67
N LEU A 230 -20.27 6.07 16.33
CA LEU A 230 -21.58 5.46 16.09
C LEU A 230 -22.73 6.41 16.47
N LYS A 231 -22.64 7.08 17.62
CA LYS A 231 -23.64 8.09 18.02
C LYS A 231 -23.67 9.30 17.08
N GLU A 232 -22.50 9.79 16.67
CA GLU A 232 -22.40 10.89 15.70
C GLU A 232 -23.12 10.51 14.40
N VAL A 233 -22.86 9.31 13.88
CA VAL A 233 -23.49 8.79 12.67
C VAL A 233 -25.01 8.58 12.86
N GLU A 234 -25.46 8.08 14.02
CA GLU A 234 -26.89 7.96 14.33
C GLU A 234 -27.61 9.32 14.28
N GLN A 235 -26.95 10.38 14.73
CA GLN A 235 -27.47 11.74 14.64
C GLN A 235 -27.48 12.23 13.19
N TYR A 236 -26.38 12.05 12.44
CA TYR A 236 -26.29 12.48 11.04
C TYR A 236 -27.32 11.79 10.13
N LEU A 237 -27.65 10.53 10.43
CA LEU A 237 -28.68 9.76 9.71
C LEU A 237 -30.11 10.01 10.21
N GLY A 238 -30.29 10.79 11.29
CA GLY A 238 -31.61 11.04 11.86
C GLY A 238 -32.29 9.79 12.43
N ILE A 239 -31.51 8.82 12.95
CA ILE A 239 -32.06 7.61 13.57
C ILE A 239 -32.90 8.01 14.80
N PRO A 240 -34.15 7.53 14.97
CA PRO A 240 -34.97 7.84 16.13
C PRO A 240 -34.28 7.47 17.45
N ALA A 241 -34.44 8.29 18.49
CA ALA A 241 -33.71 8.14 19.76
C ALA A 241 -33.92 6.76 20.41
N GLU A 242 -35.10 6.16 20.22
CA GLU A 242 -35.45 4.85 20.76
C GLU A 242 -34.69 3.70 20.08
N LYS A 243 -34.13 3.94 18.90
CA LYS A 243 -33.36 2.98 18.09
C LYS A 243 -31.84 3.18 18.21
N ARG A 244 -31.39 4.23 18.91
CA ARG A 244 -29.97 4.55 19.09
C ARG A 244 -29.33 3.68 20.16
N ILE A 245 -28.00 3.56 20.11
CA ILE A 245 -27.27 2.94 21.21
C ILE A 245 -27.41 3.77 22.51
N PRO A 246 -27.40 3.14 23.70
CA PRO A 246 -27.57 3.85 24.97
C PRO A 246 -26.52 4.94 25.22
N ASP A 247 -26.89 5.94 26.04
CA ASP A 247 -26.00 7.06 26.28
C ASP A 247 -24.76 6.74 27.11
N ALA A 248 -24.88 5.78 28.03
CA ALA A 248 -23.74 5.27 28.78
C ALA A 248 -22.95 4.27 27.92
N ALA A 249 -21.64 4.52 27.75
CA ALA A 249 -20.74 3.52 27.19
C ALA A 249 -20.80 2.25 28.07
N PRO A 250 -20.86 1.03 27.50
CA PRO A 250 -20.76 -0.19 28.29
C PRO A 250 -19.47 -0.15 29.12
N ALA A 251 -19.56 -0.46 30.41
CA ALA A 251 -18.37 -0.48 31.26
C ALA A 251 -17.30 -1.39 30.62
N PRO A 252 -16.05 -0.92 30.46
CA PRO A 252 -15.00 -1.74 29.88
C PRO A 252 -14.83 -3.00 30.74
N LYS A 253 -15.01 -4.18 30.12
CA LYS A 253 -14.66 -5.44 30.78
C LYS A 253 -13.14 -5.50 30.88
N MET A 254 -12.59 -5.04 32.00
CA MET A 254 -11.18 -5.28 32.32
C MET A 254 -10.95 -6.79 32.32
N PRO A 255 -10.00 -7.33 31.53
CA PRO A 255 -9.60 -8.72 31.67
C PRO A 255 -9.09 -8.91 33.11
N GLN A 256 -9.76 -9.76 33.88
CA GLN A 256 -9.52 -9.92 35.32
C GLN A 256 -8.12 -10.47 35.66
N ASN A 257 -7.30 -10.88 34.68
CA ASN A 257 -5.92 -11.29 34.89
C ASN A 257 -5.12 -11.14 33.59
N LEU A 258 -4.45 -10.01 33.41
CA LEU A 258 -3.28 -9.95 32.54
C LEU A 258 -2.05 -10.09 33.45
N PRO A 259 -1.24 -11.16 33.36
CA PRO A 259 0.05 -11.16 34.02
C PRO A 259 0.82 -9.96 33.49
N GLY A 260 1.30 -9.12 34.41
CA GLY A 260 2.09 -7.94 34.08
C GLY A 260 3.27 -8.27 33.17
N PRO A 261 3.83 -7.27 32.49
CA PRO A 261 4.94 -7.49 31.57
C PRO A 261 6.06 -8.24 32.30
N ARG A 262 6.39 -9.45 31.80
CA ARG A 262 7.60 -10.15 32.20
C ARG A 262 8.76 -9.24 31.77
N ARG A 263 9.46 -8.68 32.76
CA ARG A 263 10.71 -7.94 32.57
C ARG A 263 11.78 -8.86 32.00
#